data_AF-A0A7S0F0F3-F1
#
_entry.id   AF-A0A7S0F0F3-F1
#
_cell.length_a   1.000
_cell.length_b   1.000
_cell.length_c   1.000
_cell.angle_alpha   90.00
_cell.angle_beta   90.00
_cell.angle_gamma   90.00
#
_symmetry.space_group_name_H-M   'P 1'
#
loop_
_entity.id
_entity.type
_entity.pdbx_description
1 polymer ?
#
loop_
_entity_poly.entity_id
_entity_poly.type
_entity_poly.pdbx_seq_one_letter_code
_entity_poly.pdbx_strand_id
1 'polypeptide(L)'
;QTSRTPCESNTIYVDVSSDIRVFNSCMPYLHLSGFQGLSPMTGTRDISASSSHDLVANAATGTWNDGNVLVIDLRPFMNEMYEGYSYGTNFRLSFAVTNPSCGQPGHELSVRVQSNHSEVTTCQYLESALSTLMHIPWGHDWRSNLTGNVNQSADSPLAVDSVGYLENTTIYQSSPYPCDENVITVKIQPNISLSQICEPVVKIQGFHSVLTPGYITIQTRHHHLSE
;
A
#
# COMPACT_ATOMS: atom_id res chain seq x y z
N GLN A 1 7.28 1.74 2.00
CA GLN A 1 6.31 0.68 2.35
C GLN A 1 6.93 -0.24 3.41
N THR A 2 6.17 -1.03 4.18
CA THR A 2 6.77 -1.86 5.26
C THR A 2 7.11 -3.29 4.86
N SER A 3 6.43 -3.87 3.87
CA SER A 3 6.68 -5.26 3.45
C SER A 3 6.59 -5.43 1.94
N ARG A 4 7.40 -6.33 1.39
CA ARG A 4 7.36 -6.83 0.01
C ARG A 4 6.90 -8.28 -0.10
N THR A 5 6.62 -8.93 1.02
CA THR A 5 6.23 -10.32 1.04
C THR A 5 4.80 -10.48 0.50
N PRO A 6 4.54 -11.46 -0.39
CA PRO A 6 3.19 -11.79 -0.85
C PRO A 6 2.21 -12.05 0.31
N CYS A 7 0.98 -11.55 0.15
CA CYS A 7 -0.12 -11.63 1.13
C CYS A 7 0.16 -11.09 2.53
N GLU A 8 1.30 -10.44 2.76
CA GLU A 8 1.58 -9.76 4.01
C GLU A 8 0.89 -8.39 4.04
N SER A 9 0.59 -7.93 5.26
CA SER A 9 0.16 -6.54 5.48
C SER A 9 1.33 -5.60 5.18
N ASN A 10 1.05 -4.60 4.34
CA ASN A 10 2.02 -3.63 3.87
C ASN A 10 1.51 -2.21 4.14
N THR A 11 2.20 -1.48 4.99
CA THR A 11 1.86 -0.08 5.28
C THR A 11 2.54 0.83 4.27
N ILE A 12 1.73 1.61 3.56
CA ILE A 12 2.17 2.66 2.64
C ILE A 12 2.26 3.97 3.42
N TYR A 13 3.33 4.72 3.20
CA TYR A 13 3.54 6.05 3.77
C TYR A 13 3.48 7.08 2.64
N VAL A 14 2.81 8.19 2.90
CA VAL A 14 2.68 9.31 1.97
C VAL A 14 3.05 10.58 2.70
N ASP A 15 4.14 11.20 2.26
CA ASP A 15 4.55 12.51 2.71
C ASP A 15 3.89 13.57 1.83
N VAL A 16 2.97 14.33 2.41
CA VAL A 16 2.26 15.43 1.77
C VAL A 16 2.88 16.72 2.25
N SER A 17 3.66 17.36 1.38
CA SER A 17 4.21 18.70 1.61
C SER A 17 3.55 19.70 0.67
N SER A 18 3.32 20.90 1.16
CA SER A 18 2.74 22.01 0.39
C SER A 18 3.63 23.24 0.56
N ASP A 19 3.87 23.94 -0.54
CA ASP A 19 4.58 25.22 -0.57
C ASP A 19 3.71 26.38 -0.05
N ILE A 20 2.39 26.19 -0.08
CA ILE A 20 1.40 27.12 0.47
C ILE A 20 0.63 26.51 1.65
N ARG A 21 0.01 27.37 2.47
CA ARG A 21 -0.90 26.93 3.53
C ARG A 21 -2.19 26.39 2.94
N VAL A 22 -2.57 25.16 3.30
CA VAL A 22 -3.86 24.56 2.93
C VAL A 22 -4.83 24.76 4.08
N PHE A 23 -5.83 25.62 3.90
CA PHE A 23 -6.79 25.95 4.95
C PHE A 23 -7.91 24.90 5.10
N ASN A 24 -8.31 24.64 6.34
CA ASN A 24 -9.39 23.71 6.68
C ASN A 24 -10.73 24.14 6.02
N SER A 25 -11.00 25.44 5.95
CA SER A 25 -12.20 26.01 5.31
C SER A 25 -12.31 25.70 3.81
N CYS A 26 -11.21 25.35 3.15
CA CYS A 26 -11.19 24.95 1.74
C CYS A 26 -11.63 23.51 1.51
N MET A 27 -11.94 22.75 2.58
CA MET A 27 -12.32 21.33 2.55
C MET A 27 -11.36 20.50 1.70
N PRO A 28 -10.09 20.39 2.13
CA PRO A 28 -9.05 19.73 1.36
C PRO A 28 -9.15 18.21 1.43
N TYR A 29 -9.32 17.58 0.28
CA TYR A 29 -9.30 16.13 0.09
C TYR A 29 -8.05 15.70 -0.67
N LEU A 30 -7.40 14.66 -0.18
CA LEU A 30 -6.30 13.98 -0.85
C LEU A 30 -6.83 12.77 -1.62
N HIS A 31 -6.58 12.74 -2.92
CA HIS A 31 -6.89 11.62 -3.80
C HIS A 31 -5.58 10.91 -4.16
N LEU A 32 -5.44 9.68 -3.66
CA LEU A 32 -4.33 8.79 -3.96
C LEU A 32 -4.79 7.77 -4.99
N SER A 33 -4.00 7.57 -6.05
CA SER A 33 -4.29 6.61 -7.12
C SER A 33 -3.02 5.91 -7.58
N GLY A 34 -3.13 4.91 -8.46
CA GLY A 34 -1.99 4.10 -8.90
C GLY A 34 -1.80 2.80 -8.11
N PHE A 35 -2.88 2.28 -7.51
CA PHE A 35 -2.87 1.02 -6.76
C PHE A 35 -2.95 -0.22 -7.66
N GLN A 36 -2.33 -0.19 -8.85
CA GLN A 36 -2.39 -1.33 -9.77
C GLN A 36 -1.78 -2.58 -9.14
N GLY A 37 -2.36 -3.74 -9.51
CA GLY A 37 -1.92 -5.04 -9.03
C GLY A 37 -2.40 -5.42 -7.62
N LEU A 38 -2.99 -4.48 -6.88
CA LEU A 38 -3.80 -4.81 -5.70
C LEU A 38 -5.21 -5.26 -6.14
N SER A 39 -5.81 -6.15 -5.35
CA SER A 39 -7.24 -6.46 -5.50
C SER A 39 -8.08 -5.19 -5.28
N PRO A 40 -9.20 -4.99 -6.01
CA PRO A 40 -10.04 -3.81 -5.85
C PRO A 40 -10.42 -3.60 -4.38
N MET A 41 -10.12 -2.43 -3.85
CA MET A 41 -10.36 -2.11 -2.45
C MET A 41 -11.67 -1.33 -2.30
N THR A 42 -12.52 -1.73 -1.37
CA THR A 42 -13.82 -1.10 -1.16
C THR A 42 -14.01 -0.67 0.30
N GLY A 43 -14.86 0.32 0.52
CA GLY A 43 -15.22 0.80 1.86
C GLY A 43 -14.18 1.75 2.45
N THR A 44 -14.07 1.75 3.77
CA THR A 44 -13.19 2.67 4.50
C THR A 44 -11.83 2.06 4.80
N ARG A 45 -10.83 2.91 5.02
CA ARG A 45 -9.53 2.55 5.56
C ARG A 45 -9.10 3.50 6.66
N ASP A 46 -8.53 2.93 7.71
CA ASP A 46 -7.93 3.73 8.76
C ASP A 46 -6.66 4.39 8.24
N ILE A 47 -6.57 5.69 8.48
CA ILE A 47 -5.43 6.53 8.13
C ILE A 47 -4.81 6.98 9.43
N SER A 48 -3.54 6.67 9.63
CA SER A 48 -2.74 7.27 10.70
C SER A 48 -2.00 8.49 10.15
N ALA A 49 -1.86 9.53 10.97
CA ALA A 49 -1.16 10.75 10.61
C ALA A 49 -0.11 11.08 11.66
N SER A 50 1.04 11.55 11.19
CA SER A 50 2.05 12.21 12.01
C SER A 50 2.53 13.49 11.33
N SER A 51 2.94 14.46 12.15
CA SER A 51 3.49 15.73 11.68
C SER A 51 4.52 16.25 12.69
N SER A 52 5.33 17.22 12.27
CA SER A 52 6.18 18.01 13.16
C SER A 52 5.41 19.05 13.97
N HIS A 53 4.14 19.28 13.65
CA HIS A 53 3.23 20.19 14.36
C HIS A 53 2.11 19.43 15.05
N ASP A 54 1.40 20.11 15.95
CA ASP A 54 0.24 19.55 16.64
C ASP A 54 -0.85 19.19 15.62
N LEU A 55 -1.41 17.99 15.74
CA LEU A 55 -2.56 17.55 14.96
C LEU A 55 -3.83 17.65 15.79
N VAL A 56 -4.97 17.90 15.15
CA VAL A 56 -6.28 17.80 15.85
C VAL A 56 -6.55 16.35 16.22
N ALA A 57 -6.31 15.43 15.30
CA ALA A 57 -6.30 13.98 15.51
C ALA A 57 -5.10 13.35 14.80
N ASN A 58 -4.54 12.27 15.36
CA ASN A 58 -3.49 11.48 14.73
C ASN A 58 -4.04 10.29 13.92
N ALA A 59 -5.36 10.22 13.75
CA ALA A 59 -6.03 9.19 12.98
C ALA A 59 -7.33 9.73 12.37
N ALA A 60 -7.66 9.24 11.17
CA ALA A 60 -8.94 9.47 10.50
C ALA A 60 -9.28 8.27 9.61
N THR A 61 -10.34 8.39 8.80
CA THR A 61 -10.70 7.37 7.82
C THR A 61 -10.63 7.94 6.40
N GLY A 62 -10.08 7.15 5.49
CA GLY A 62 -10.16 7.35 4.04
C GLY A 62 -11.23 6.45 3.45
N THR A 63 -11.69 6.80 2.26
CA THR A 63 -12.71 6.04 1.51
C THR A 63 -12.17 5.63 0.16
N TRP A 64 -12.36 4.37 -0.21
CA TRP A 64 -12.04 3.91 -1.55
C TRP A 64 -13.16 4.29 -2.51
N ASN A 65 -12.81 5.05 -3.54
CA ASN A 65 -13.65 5.32 -4.69
C ASN A 65 -13.19 4.45 -5.88
N ASP A 66 -14.16 3.82 -6.55
CA ASP A 66 -13.96 2.99 -7.75
C ASP A 66 -12.88 1.89 -7.63
N GLY A 67 -12.60 1.41 -6.42
CA GLY A 67 -11.63 0.33 -6.19
C GLY A 67 -10.16 0.76 -6.15
N ASN A 68 -9.83 1.93 -6.70
CA ASN A 68 -8.47 2.33 -7.08
C ASN A 68 -8.07 3.75 -6.69
N VAL A 69 -8.99 4.54 -6.12
CA VAL A 69 -8.69 5.89 -5.62
C VAL A 69 -9.00 5.94 -4.13
N LEU A 70 -8.00 6.18 -3.29
CA LEU A 70 -8.20 6.42 -1.86
C LEU A 70 -8.37 7.92 -1.63
N VAL A 71 -9.55 8.31 -1.14
CA VAL A 71 -9.92 9.69 -0.85
C VAL A 71 -9.83 9.92 0.65
N ILE A 72 -9.05 10.90 1.08
CA ILE A 72 -8.78 11.22 2.50
C ILE A 72 -9.15 12.66 2.77
N ASP A 73 -10.01 12.91 3.76
CA ASP A 73 -10.28 14.25 4.28
C ASP A 73 -9.12 14.70 5.18
N LEU A 74 -8.47 15.82 4.84
CA LEU A 74 -7.31 16.30 5.59
C LEU A 74 -7.68 17.18 6.79
N ARG A 75 -8.93 17.67 6.89
CA ARG A 75 -9.37 18.57 7.96
C ARG A 75 -9.15 18.04 9.38
N PRO A 76 -9.34 16.73 9.68
CA PRO A 76 -9.08 16.17 11.01
C PRO A 76 -7.62 16.25 11.45
N PHE A 77 -6.69 16.55 10.53
CA PHE A 77 -5.26 16.65 10.82
C PHE A 77 -4.80 18.12 11.01
N MET A 78 -5.62 19.10 10.65
CA MET A 78 -5.22 20.51 10.57
C MET A 78 -5.47 21.27 11.87
N ASN A 79 -4.40 21.54 12.64
CA ASN A 79 -4.49 22.31 13.89
C ASN A 79 -3.74 23.64 13.87
N GLU A 80 -2.88 23.89 12.88
CA GLU A 80 -2.10 25.13 12.86
C GLU A 80 -3.03 26.32 12.67
N MET A 81 -2.80 27.41 13.42
CA MET A 81 -3.64 28.60 13.34
C MET A 81 -2.91 29.78 12.73
N TYR A 82 -3.58 30.45 11.81
CA TYR A 82 -3.11 31.69 11.21
C TYR A 82 -4.27 32.66 11.06
N GLU A 83 -4.20 33.81 11.75
CA GLU A 83 -5.26 34.83 11.75
C GLU A 83 -6.66 34.28 12.07
N GLY A 84 -6.73 33.28 12.97
CA GLY A 84 -7.98 32.64 13.35
C GLY A 84 -8.47 31.53 12.41
N TYR A 85 -7.72 31.23 11.35
CA TYR A 85 -8.02 30.13 10.42
C TYR A 85 -7.11 28.94 10.68
N SER A 86 -7.71 27.76 10.80
CA SER A 86 -6.96 26.50 10.86
C SER A 86 -6.42 26.10 9.49
N TYR A 87 -5.16 25.73 9.43
CA TYR A 87 -4.50 25.24 8.23
C TYR A 87 -3.59 24.05 8.55
N GLY A 88 -3.08 23.44 7.48
CA GLY A 88 -2.17 22.32 7.56
C GLY A 88 -0.93 22.52 6.70
N THR A 89 0.23 22.18 7.25
CA THR A 89 1.47 22.00 6.47
C THR A 89 2.10 20.67 6.83
N ASN A 90 2.66 19.99 5.83
CA ASN A 90 3.50 18.81 6.00
C ASN A 90 2.90 17.69 6.87
N PHE A 91 2.30 16.69 6.22
CA PHE A 91 1.74 15.51 6.87
C PHE A 91 2.42 14.25 6.37
N ARG A 92 2.71 13.33 7.28
CA ARG A 92 2.98 11.94 6.92
C ARG A 92 1.73 11.13 7.23
N LEU A 93 1.08 10.65 6.17
CA LEU A 93 -0.06 9.74 6.27
C LEU A 93 0.43 8.30 6.11
N SER A 94 -0.22 7.37 6.79
CA SER A 94 -0.01 5.94 6.55
C SER A 94 -1.29 5.12 6.61
N PHE A 95 -1.33 4.07 5.81
CA PHE A 95 -2.44 3.14 5.73
C PHE A 95 -1.95 1.76 5.30
N ALA A 96 -2.63 0.71 5.75
CA ALA A 96 -2.29 -0.66 5.41
C ALA A 96 -3.04 -1.14 4.16
N VAL A 97 -2.32 -1.84 3.29
CA VAL A 97 -2.83 -2.63 2.18
C VAL A 97 -2.33 -4.07 2.31
N THR A 98 -2.96 -5.02 1.62
CA THR A 98 -2.46 -6.39 1.56
C THR A 98 -1.77 -6.61 0.23
N ASN A 99 -0.52 -7.09 0.26
CA ASN A 99 0.21 -7.42 -0.96
C ASN A 99 -0.50 -8.57 -1.72
N PRO A 100 -0.53 -8.58 -3.07
CA PRO A 100 -0.99 -9.72 -3.85
C PRO A 100 -0.19 -11.00 -3.57
N SER A 101 -0.74 -12.14 -3.98
CA SER A 101 -0.08 -13.45 -3.85
C SER A 101 1.03 -13.68 -4.87
N CYS A 102 1.07 -12.87 -5.93
CA CYS A 102 2.11 -12.91 -6.97
C CYS A 102 3.07 -11.74 -6.83
N GLY A 103 4.31 -11.96 -7.27
CA GLY A 103 5.29 -10.89 -7.37
C GLY A 103 4.87 -9.87 -8.43
N GLN A 104 5.18 -8.61 -8.18
CA GLN A 104 4.88 -7.51 -9.10
C GLN A 104 5.95 -6.41 -8.99
N PRO A 105 6.22 -5.68 -10.08
CA PRO A 105 7.03 -4.48 -10.01
C PRO A 105 6.33 -3.42 -9.14
N GLY A 106 7.11 -2.47 -8.63
CA GLY A 106 6.52 -1.29 -8.01
C GLY A 106 5.73 -0.46 -9.02
N HIS A 107 4.73 0.26 -8.52
CA HIS A 107 3.86 1.11 -9.31
C HIS A 107 3.95 2.55 -8.84
N GLU A 108 3.89 3.48 -9.78
CA GLU A 108 3.87 4.90 -9.46
C GLU A 108 2.51 5.29 -8.85
N LEU A 109 2.56 5.85 -7.65
CA LEU A 109 1.40 6.46 -7.01
C LEU A 109 1.25 7.90 -7.48
N SER A 110 0.01 8.31 -7.72
CA SER A 110 -0.35 9.68 -8.08
C SER A 110 -1.12 10.32 -6.94
N VAL A 111 -0.69 11.51 -6.53
CA VAL A 111 -1.29 12.31 -5.47
C VAL A 111 -1.96 13.54 -6.09
N ARG A 112 -3.24 13.74 -5.77
CA ARG A 112 -3.97 14.96 -6.13
C ARG A 112 -4.63 15.55 -4.90
N VAL A 113 -4.54 16.85 -4.71
CA VAL A 113 -5.31 17.56 -3.69
C VAL A 113 -6.44 18.33 -4.37
N GLN A 114 -7.67 18.18 -3.88
CA GLN A 114 -8.87 18.80 -4.42
C GLN A 114 -9.72 19.43 -3.30
N SER A 115 -10.47 20.48 -3.63
CA SER A 115 -11.59 20.93 -2.79
C SER A 115 -12.89 20.25 -3.17
N ASN A 116 -13.77 20.04 -2.20
CA ASN A 116 -15.15 19.70 -2.49
C ASN A 116 -15.97 20.96 -2.86
N HIS A 117 -16.20 21.11 -4.16
CA HIS A 117 -16.84 22.27 -4.79
C HIS A 117 -18.30 22.54 -4.34
N SER A 118 -19.00 21.57 -3.74
CA SER A 118 -20.42 21.72 -3.39
C SER A 118 -20.65 22.38 -2.02
N GLU A 119 -19.66 22.31 -1.14
CA GLU A 119 -19.75 22.81 0.25
C GLU A 119 -18.84 24.02 0.49
N VAL A 120 -17.83 24.22 -0.35
CA VAL A 120 -17.03 25.44 -0.32
C VAL A 120 -17.90 26.57 -0.87
N THR A 121 -18.32 27.48 0.01
CA THR A 121 -18.90 28.77 -0.39
C THR A 121 -18.05 29.31 -1.53
N THR A 122 -18.63 29.46 -2.71
CA THR A 122 -17.93 30.03 -3.87
C THR A 122 -17.13 31.24 -3.40
N CYS A 123 -15.84 31.32 -3.74
CA CYS A 123 -15.09 32.58 -3.65
C CYS A 123 -15.79 33.59 -4.57
N GLN A 124 -16.85 34.23 -4.06
CA GLN A 124 -17.69 35.23 -4.71
C GLN A 124 -17.44 36.62 -4.13
N TYR A 125 -16.55 36.76 -3.14
CA TYR A 125 -16.26 38.03 -2.51
C TYR A 125 -14.76 38.32 -2.52
N LEU A 126 -14.32 39.01 -3.58
CA LEU A 126 -13.16 39.89 -3.47
C LEU A 126 -13.24 41.05 -4.47
N GLU A 127 -14.33 41.83 -4.39
CA GLU A 127 -14.32 43.20 -4.94
C GLU A 127 -14.49 44.31 -3.88
N SER A 128 -14.76 44.01 -2.60
CA SER A 128 -15.05 45.11 -1.63
C SER A 128 -14.36 45.02 -0.27
N ALA A 129 -13.33 44.19 -0.09
CA ALA A 129 -12.56 44.14 1.17
C ALA A 129 -11.05 44.26 0.95
N LEU A 130 -10.63 44.97 -0.10
CA LEU A 130 -9.27 45.49 -0.23
C LEU A 130 -9.11 46.70 0.70
N SER A 131 -8.78 46.45 1.96
CA SER A 131 -7.83 47.31 2.65
C SER A 131 -7.34 46.63 3.92
N THR A 132 -6.02 46.49 4.00
CA THR A 132 -5.21 46.12 5.16
C THR A 132 -5.21 44.65 5.58
N LEU A 133 -4.00 44.06 5.41
CA LEU A 133 -3.52 42.79 5.97
C LEU A 133 -3.88 41.55 5.14
N MET A 134 -3.14 41.30 4.06
CA MET A 134 -2.10 40.27 4.02
C MET A 134 -1.72 39.77 2.62
N HIS A 135 -0.41 39.58 2.43
CA HIS A 135 0.19 38.93 1.26
C HIS A 135 -0.16 37.44 1.26
N ILE A 136 -1.29 37.07 0.65
CA ILE A 136 -1.43 35.77 0.00
C ILE A 136 -0.79 35.94 -1.39
N PRO A 137 0.29 35.24 -1.73
CA PRO A 137 0.84 35.27 -3.08
C PRO A 137 -0.26 34.92 -4.09
N TRP A 138 -0.55 35.87 -4.96
CA TRP A 138 -1.59 35.82 -5.96
C TRP A 138 -1.31 34.67 -6.94
N GLY A 139 -2.32 33.83 -7.23
CA GLY A 139 -2.33 33.06 -8.49
C GLY A 139 -2.38 31.54 -8.43
N HIS A 140 -2.47 30.89 -7.27
CA HIS A 140 -2.88 29.48 -7.26
C HIS A 140 -4.40 29.41 -7.22
N ASP A 141 -5.00 29.18 -8.38
CA ASP A 141 -6.39 28.74 -8.43
C ASP A 141 -6.46 27.33 -7.81
N TRP A 142 -6.65 27.26 -6.50
CA TRP A 142 -6.90 26.01 -5.76
C TRP A 142 -8.13 25.25 -6.27
N ARG A 143 -8.97 25.88 -7.11
CA ARG A 143 -10.06 25.20 -7.84
C ARG A 143 -9.50 24.23 -8.89
N SER A 144 -8.23 24.37 -9.28
CA SER A 144 -7.50 23.45 -10.14
C SER A 144 -6.68 22.47 -9.30
N ASN A 145 -6.78 21.18 -9.63
CA ASN A 145 -6.13 20.08 -8.91
C ASN A 145 -4.63 20.37 -8.70
N LEU A 146 -4.16 20.40 -7.45
CA LEU A 146 -2.73 20.37 -7.18
C LEU A 146 -2.24 18.94 -7.38
N THR A 147 -1.47 18.72 -8.44
CA THR A 147 -0.77 17.46 -8.69
C THR A 147 0.64 17.57 -8.15
N GLY A 148 0.98 16.76 -7.16
CA GLY A 148 2.36 16.64 -6.68
C GLY A 148 3.10 15.53 -7.42
N ASN A 149 4.38 15.74 -7.70
CA ASN A 149 5.27 14.62 -8.02
C ASN A 149 5.55 13.86 -6.73
N VAL A 150 5.30 12.54 -6.73
CA VAL A 150 5.64 11.69 -5.58
C VAL A 150 7.13 11.39 -5.65
N ASN A 151 7.91 11.90 -4.70
CA ASN A 151 9.29 11.48 -4.51
C ASN A 151 9.27 10.04 -3.99
N GLN A 152 9.27 9.07 -4.90
CA GLN A 152 9.27 7.66 -4.56
C GLN A 152 10.60 7.30 -3.90
N SER A 153 10.55 6.45 -2.87
CA SER A 153 11.77 5.86 -2.32
C SER A 153 12.50 5.04 -3.40
N ALA A 154 13.79 4.79 -3.20
CA ALA A 154 14.57 3.86 -4.04
C ALA A 154 13.87 2.49 -4.18
N ASP A 155 13.11 2.12 -3.15
CA ASP A 155 12.11 1.08 -3.20
C ASP A 155 10.80 1.63 -3.77
N SER A 156 10.52 1.39 -5.05
CA SER A 156 9.25 1.75 -5.68
C SER A 156 8.08 1.13 -4.89
N PRO A 157 7.05 1.92 -4.50
CA PRO A 157 5.94 1.43 -3.71
C PRO A 157 5.14 0.35 -4.46
N LEU A 158 4.46 -0.50 -3.72
CA LEU A 158 3.69 -1.66 -4.20
C LEU A 158 4.53 -2.77 -4.86
N ALA A 159 5.86 -2.71 -4.82
CA ALA A 159 6.68 -3.83 -5.25
C ALA A 159 6.44 -5.04 -4.33
N VAL A 160 6.31 -6.23 -4.92
CA VAL A 160 6.14 -7.50 -4.22
C VAL A 160 7.14 -8.51 -4.76
N ASP A 161 7.86 -9.16 -3.87
CA ASP A 161 8.88 -10.13 -4.23
C ASP A 161 8.25 -11.40 -4.80
N SER A 162 8.89 -11.94 -5.84
CA SER A 162 8.44 -13.20 -6.43
C SER A 162 8.89 -14.39 -5.59
N VAL A 163 7.96 -15.32 -5.36
CA VAL A 163 8.28 -16.62 -4.78
C VAL A 163 9.14 -17.40 -5.77
N GLY A 164 10.30 -17.82 -5.31
CA GLY A 164 11.23 -18.71 -5.98
C GLY A 164 11.78 -19.76 -5.01
N TYR A 165 12.76 -20.53 -5.48
CA TYR A 165 13.38 -21.59 -4.69
C TYR A 165 14.88 -21.35 -4.58
N LEU A 166 15.44 -21.69 -3.42
CA LEU A 166 16.88 -21.67 -3.19
C LEU A 166 17.52 -22.96 -3.74
N GLU A 167 18.84 -22.90 -4.00
CA GLU A 167 19.62 -23.99 -4.63
C GLU A 167 19.55 -25.33 -3.88
N ASN A 168 19.24 -25.31 -2.59
CA ASN A 168 19.14 -26.52 -1.77
C ASN A 168 17.77 -27.21 -1.84
N THR A 169 16.90 -26.77 -2.75
CA THR A 169 15.68 -27.47 -3.16
C THR A 169 16.09 -28.69 -4.00
N THR A 170 15.79 -29.89 -3.51
CA THR A 170 16.26 -31.15 -4.13
C THR A 170 15.16 -32.20 -4.20
N ILE A 171 15.27 -33.08 -5.20
CA ILE A 171 14.45 -34.27 -5.35
C ILE A 171 15.39 -35.46 -5.42
N TYR A 172 15.17 -36.46 -4.58
CA TYR A 172 15.94 -37.70 -4.61
C TYR A 172 15.07 -38.90 -4.23
N GLN A 173 15.61 -40.09 -4.42
CA GLN A 173 14.90 -41.35 -4.20
C GLN A 173 15.72 -42.29 -3.32
N SER A 174 15.07 -43.17 -2.58
CA SER A 174 15.77 -44.15 -1.74
C SER A 174 16.38 -45.31 -2.53
N SER A 175 15.78 -45.70 -3.66
CA SER A 175 16.25 -46.82 -4.48
C SER A 175 15.95 -46.63 -5.97
N PRO A 176 16.92 -46.90 -6.87
CA PRO A 176 16.69 -46.92 -8.32
C PRO A 176 16.38 -48.33 -8.87
N TYR A 177 16.36 -49.38 -8.04
CA TYR A 177 16.31 -50.76 -8.52
C TYR A 177 14.86 -51.22 -8.83
N PRO A 178 14.66 -51.99 -9.91
CA PRO A 178 13.33 -52.52 -10.24
C PRO A 178 12.73 -53.36 -9.10
N CYS A 179 11.42 -53.23 -8.89
CA CYS A 179 10.63 -53.95 -7.87
C CYS A 179 11.02 -53.67 -6.40
N ASP A 180 11.92 -52.73 -6.13
CA ASP A 180 12.25 -52.30 -4.78
C ASP A 180 11.25 -51.24 -4.26
N GLU A 181 11.09 -51.15 -2.94
CA GLU A 181 10.30 -50.09 -2.33
C GLU A 181 11.07 -48.77 -2.40
N ASN A 182 10.47 -47.78 -3.06
CA ASN A 182 11.14 -46.51 -3.33
C ASN A 182 10.40 -45.33 -2.70
N VAL A 183 11.11 -44.52 -1.94
CA VAL A 183 10.63 -43.28 -1.34
C VAL A 183 11.21 -42.10 -2.10
N ILE A 184 10.34 -41.33 -2.74
CA ILE A 184 10.72 -40.04 -3.34
C ILE A 184 10.67 -38.97 -2.26
N THR A 185 11.82 -38.35 -1.98
CA THR A 185 11.92 -37.24 -1.03
C THR A 185 12.09 -35.93 -1.79
N VAL A 186 11.24 -34.96 -1.47
CA VAL A 186 11.27 -33.61 -2.04
C VAL A 186 11.57 -32.63 -0.92
N LYS A 187 12.71 -31.95 -1.01
CA LYS A 187 13.08 -30.84 -0.14
C LYS A 187 12.82 -29.54 -0.88
N ILE A 188 12.03 -28.65 -0.29
CA ILE A 188 11.70 -27.35 -0.87
C ILE A 188 12.16 -26.28 0.11
N GLN A 189 12.92 -25.30 -0.39
CA GLN A 189 13.26 -24.12 0.39
C GLN A 189 12.94 -22.86 -0.43
N PRO A 190 11.83 -22.19 -0.11
CA PRO A 190 11.50 -20.91 -0.72
C PRO A 190 12.56 -19.85 -0.43
N ASN A 191 12.71 -18.88 -1.35
CA ASN A 191 13.56 -17.70 -1.15
C ASN A 191 12.96 -16.66 -0.17
N ILE A 192 11.66 -16.77 0.12
CA ILE A 192 10.90 -15.89 1.01
C ILE A 192 9.95 -16.69 1.89
N SER A 193 9.54 -16.13 3.02
CA SER A 193 8.56 -16.74 3.92
C SER A 193 7.21 -16.90 3.23
N LEU A 194 6.64 -18.11 3.27
CA LEU A 194 5.31 -18.39 2.71
C LEU A 194 4.23 -18.16 3.78
N SER A 195 3.36 -17.18 3.55
CA SER A 195 2.20 -16.92 4.41
C SER A 195 1.07 -17.92 4.16
N GLN A 196 0.45 -18.46 5.21
CA GLN A 196 -0.75 -19.29 5.08
C GLN A 196 -1.94 -18.53 4.47
N ILE A 197 -1.96 -17.19 4.59
CA ILE A 197 -3.00 -16.34 3.96
C ILE A 197 -2.95 -16.44 2.44
N CYS A 198 -1.77 -16.72 1.85
CA CYS A 198 -1.64 -16.98 0.42
C CYS A 198 -2.10 -18.38 -0.01
N GLU A 199 -2.44 -19.27 0.94
CA GLU A 199 -2.78 -20.67 0.69
C GLU A 199 -1.80 -21.36 -0.30
N PRO A 200 -0.48 -21.39 0.01
CA PRO A 200 0.53 -21.86 -0.94
C PRO A 200 0.32 -23.33 -1.29
N VAL A 201 0.30 -23.64 -2.60
CA VAL A 201 0.16 -25.00 -3.12
C VAL A 201 1.46 -25.45 -3.79
N VAL A 202 2.00 -26.59 -3.35
CA VAL A 202 3.09 -27.27 -4.03
C VAL A 202 2.51 -28.33 -4.95
N LYS A 203 2.76 -28.19 -6.26
CA LYS A 203 2.35 -29.18 -7.26
C LYS A 203 3.58 -29.98 -7.72
N ILE A 204 3.57 -31.28 -7.46
CA ILE A 204 4.62 -32.21 -7.93
C ILE A 204 4.02 -33.02 -9.08
N GLN A 205 4.71 -33.05 -10.22
CA GLN A 205 4.27 -33.76 -11.43
C GLN A 205 5.44 -34.59 -12.00
N GLY A 206 5.15 -35.40 -13.02
CA GLY A 206 6.18 -36.18 -13.72
C GLY A 206 6.34 -37.62 -13.25
N PHE A 207 5.43 -38.12 -12.41
CA PHE A 207 5.36 -39.54 -12.04
C PHE A 207 4.86 -40.36 -13.22
N HIS A 208 5.78 -40.93 -14.00
CA HIS A 208 5.48 -41.82 -15.13
C HIS A 208 5.84 -43.26 -14.76
N SER A 209 5.05 -44.23 -15.23
CA SER A 209 5.37 -45.66 -15.14
C SER A 209 5.68 -46.17 -13.72
N VAL A 210 5.04 -45.60 -12.70
CA VAL A 210 5.18 -46.04 -11.31
C VAL A 210 4.23 -47.21 -11.07
N LEU A 211 4.75 -48.33 -10.54
CA LEU A 211 3.92 -49.41 -9.98
C LEU A 211 3.33 -48.91 -8.66
N THR A 212 2.19 -48.20 -8.71
CA THR A 212 1.54 -47.69 -7.49
C THR A 212 0.61 -48.74 -6.87
N PRO A 213 0.71 -49.00 -5.56
CA PRO A 213 -0.23 -49.85 -4.85
C PRO A 213 -1.52 -49.05 -4.54
N GLY A 214 -2.25 -48.56 -5.55
CA GLY A 214 -3.55 -47.87 -5.40
C GLY A 214 -3.62 -46.58 -4.55
N TYR A 215 -2.62 -46.28 -3.72
CA TYR A 215 -2.51 -45.12 -2.84
C TYR A 215 -1.05 -44.69 -2.69
N ILE A 216 -0.84 -43.41 -2.35
CA ILE A 216 0.46 -42.81 -2.04
C ILE A 216 0.39 -42.23 -0.63
N THR A 217 1.38 -42.53 0.20
CA THR A 217 1.49 -41.95 1.55
C THR A 217 2.40 -40.71 1.50
N ILE A 218 1.89 -39.56 1.94
CA ILE A 218 2.67 -38.32 2.05
C ILE A 218 3.02 -38.10 3.52
N GLN A 219 4.32 -37.95 3.81
CA GLN A 219 4.82 -37.57 5.13
C GLN A 219 5.57 -36.24 5.03
N THR A 220 5.16 -35.26 5.83
CA THR A 220 5.80 -33.94 5.88
C THR A 220 6.62 -33.80 7.16
N ARG A 221 7.82 -33.24 7.06
CA ARG A 221 8.59 -32.75 8.22
C ARG A 221 8.97 -31.31 7.99
N HIS A 222 8.71 -30.47 8.98
CA HIS A 222 9.15 -29.07 8.99
C HIS A 222 10.45 -28.96 9.76
N HIS A 223 11.47 -28.36 9.16
CA HIS A 223 12.63 -27.87 9.87
C HIS A 223 12.43 -26.37 10.09
N HIS A 224 12.16 -25.98 11.34
CA HIS A 224 12.31 -24.59 11.74
C HIS A 224 13.81 -24.27 11.76
N LEU A 225 14.24 -23.37 10.89
CA LEU A 225 15.46 -22.62 11.15
C LEU A 225 15.08 -21.63 12.25
N SER A 226 15.51 -21.90 13.47
CA SER A 226 15.53 -20.90 14.53
C SER A 226 16.55 -19.85 14.13
N GLU A 227 16.09 -18.62 13.87
CA GLU A 227 16.94 -17.43 13.90
C GLU A 227 17.38 -17.10 15.33
#